data_AF-A0A962ZNV6-F1
#
_entry.id   AF-A0A962ZNV6-F1
#
_cell.length_a   1.000
_cell.length_b   1.000
_cell.length_c   1.000
_cell.angle_alpha   90.00
_cell.angle_beta   90.00
_cell.angle_gamma   90.00
#
_symmetry.space_group_name_H-M   'P 1'
#
loop_
_entity.id
_entity.type
_entity.pdbx_description
1 polymer ?
#
loop_
_entity_poly.entity_id
_entity_poly.type
_entity_poly.pdbx_seq_one_letter_code
_entity_poly.pdbx_strand_id
1 'polypeptide(L)' 'GGGAMLRDIDKLLMEETGLPVIIADDPLTCVARGGGRVIELIDEQGPAVFGLE' A
#
# COMPACT_ATOMS: atom_id res chain seq x y z
N GLY A 1 5.30 -3.70 1.33
CA GLY A 1 5.55 -5.15 1.18
C GLY A 1 6.81 -5.52 1.95
N GLY A 2 7.02 -6.78 2.33
CA GLY A 2 8.19 -7.18 3.13
C GLY A 2 9.56 -6.84 2.54
N GLY A 3 9.70 -6.80 1.21
CA GLY A 3 10.93 -6.35 0.54
C GLY A 3 11.33 -4.91 0.85
N ALA A 4 10.39 -4.08 1.33
CA ALA A 4 10.66 -2.71 1.77
C ALA A 4 11.49 -2.64 3.06
N MET A 5 11.67 -3.77 3.77
CA MET A 5 12.49 -3.85 4.99
C MET A 5 13.96 -4.19 4.69
N LEU A 6 14.33 -4.33 3.41
CA LEU A 6 15.74 -4.44 3.04
C LEU A 6 16.48 -3.21 3.55
N ARG A 7 17.63 -3.45 4.18
CA ARG A 7 18.42 -2.39 4.81
C ARG A 7 18.74 -1.30 3.78
N ASP A 8 18.41 -0.05 4.14
CA ASP A 8 18.71 1.16 3.39
C ASP A 8 18.11 1.20 1.95
N ILE A 9 17.07 0.41 1.66
CA ILE A 9 16.43 0.39 0.33
C ILE A 9 15.73 1.72 -0.02
N ASP A 10 15.17 2.40 0.98
CA ASP A 10 14.59 3.73 0.87
C ASP A 10 15.62 4.77 0.43
N LYS A 11 16.82 4.73 1.03
CA LYS A 11 17.92 5.63 0.68
C LYS A 11 18.39 5.42 -0.75
N LEU A 12 18.61 4.16 -1.15
CA LEU A 12 19.02 3.84 -2.53
C LEU A 12 17.99 4.37 -3.54
N LEU A 13 16.70 4.10 -3.32
CA LEU A 13 15.65 4.59 -4.22
C LEU A 13 15.58 6.12 -4.23
N MET A 14 15.79 6.78 -3.10
CA MET A 14 15.82 8.24 -2.99
C MET A 14 16.99 8.84 -3.78
N GLU A 15 18.19 8.24 -3.71
CA GLU A 15 19.37 8.68 -4.46
C GLU A 15 19.19 8.52 -5.97
N GLU A 16 18.65 7.39 -6.43
CA GLU A 16 18.48 7.09 -7.86
C GLU A 16 17.34 7.88 -8.51
N THR A 17 16.26 8.16 -7.75
CA THR A 17 15.08 8.84 -8.30
C THR A 17 15.06 10.34 -8.03
N GLY A 18 15.81 10.82 -7.03
CA GLY A 18 15.73 12.20 -6.55
C GLY A 18 14.39 12.55 -5.88
N LEU A 19 13.55 11.55 -5.58
CA LEU A 19 12.23 11.73 -4.97
C LEU A 19 12.23 11.28 -3.51
N PRO A 20 11.38 11.87 -2.64
CA PRO A 20 11.19 11.36 -1.30
C PRO A 20 10.64 9.92 -1.31
N VAL A 21 11.31 9.04 -0.57
CA VAL A 21 10.90 7.65 -0.38
C VAL A 21 10.58 7.42 1.09
N ILE A 22 9.41 6.85 1.36
CA ILE A 22 8.89 6.63 2.71
C ILE A 22 8.44 5.17 2.81
N ILE A 23 8.92 4.46 3.82
CA ILE A 23 8.46 3.12 4.13
C ILE A 23 7.15 3.21 4.92
N ALA A 24 6.15 2.42 4.53
CA ALA A 24 4.88 2.34 5.26
C ALA A 24 5.09 1.83 6.70
N ASP A 25 4.28 2.29 7.65
CA ASP A 25 4.40 1.93 9.08
C ASP A 25 4.32 0.42 9.35
N ASP A 26 3.47 -0.30 8.60
CA ASP A 26 3.34 -1.76 8.67
C ASP A 26 3.38 -2.38 7.26
N PRO A 27 4.58 -2.51 6.66
CA PRO A 27 4.73 -2.87 5.27
C PRO A 27 4.39 -4.35 4.99
N LEU A 28 4.28 -5.17 6.03
CA LEU A 28 3.95 -6.60 5.94
C LEU A 28 2.45 -6.83 5.76
N THR A 29 1.60 -6.03 6.41
CA THR A 29 0.16 -6.22 6.38
C THR A 29 -0.59 -5.30 5.41
N CYS A 30 0.09 -4.33 4.78
CA CYS A 30 -0.53 -3.36 3.85
C CYS A 30 -1.51 -4.00 2.85
N VAL A 31 -1.13 -5.13 2.24
CA VAL A 31 -1.95 -5.79 1.20
C VAL A 31 -3.21 -6.39 1.80
N ALA A 32 -3.08 -7.15 2.89
CA ALA A 32 -4.23 -7.78 3.55
C ALA A 32 -5.20 -6.72 4.11
N ARG A 33 -4.68 -5.67 4.75
CA ARG A 33 -5.47 -4.56 5.29
C ARG A 33 -6.19 -3.78 4.19
N GLY A 34 -5.49 -3.46 3.10
CA GLY A 34 -6.10 -2.79 1.94
C GLY A 34 -7.21 -3.63 1.32
N GLY A 35 -6.99 -4.94 1.16
CA GLY A 35 -8.01 -5.86 0.67
C GLY A 35 -9.24 -5.93 1.57
N GLY A 36 -9.03 -6.09 2.89
CA GLY A 36 -10.12 -6.07 3.86
C GLY A 36 -10.92 -4.76 3.83
N ARG A 37 -10.23 -3.62 3.74
CA ARG A 37 -10.87 -2.31 3.67
C ARG A 37 -11.75 -2.14 2.43
N VAL A 38 -11.34 -2.68 1.28
CA VAL A 38 -12.18 -2.64 0.06
C VAL A 38 -13.45 -3.46 0.25
N ILE A 39 -13.35 -4.65 0.88
CA ILE A 39 -14.52 -5.47 1.16
C ILE A 39 -15.50 -4.74 2.08
N GLU A 40 -15.01 -4.11 3.15
CA GLU A 40 -15.84 -3.26 4.03
C GLU A 40 -16.52 -2.13 3.26
N LEU A 41 -15.79 -1.43 2.39
CA LEU A 41 -16.34 -0.32 1.59
C LEU A 41 -17.44 -0.78 0.62
N ILE A 42 -17.30 -1.97 0.02
CA ILE A 42 -18.34 -2.56 -0.84
C ILE A 42 -19.58 -2.90 -0.03
N ASP A 43 -19.42 -3.43 1.18
CA ASP A 43 -20.55 -3.75 2.07
C ASP A 43 -21.29 -2.47 2.52
N GLU A 44 -20.54 -1.41 2.84
CA GLU A 44 -21.07 -0.11 3.29
C GLU A 44 -21.74 0.70 2.16
N GLN A 45 -21.19 0.68 0.94
CA GLN A 45 -21.55 1.62 -0.14
C GLN A 45 -22.08 0.95 -1.42
N GLY A 46 -22.05 -0.38 -1.46
CA GLY A 46 -22.40 -1.18 -2.63
C GLY A 46 -21.28 -1.25 -3.70
N PRO A 47 -21.34 -2.22 -4.63
CA PRO A 47 -20.30 -2.45 -5.64
C PRO A 47 -20.08 -1.26 -6.59
N ALA A 48 -21.12 -0.45 -6.79
CA ALA A 48 -21.11 0.70 -7.70
C ALA A 48 -20.05 1.76 -7.35
N VAL A 49 -19.62 1.84 -6.08
CA VAL A 49 -18.59 2.79 -5.63
C VAL A 49 -17.25 2.57 -6.35
N PHE A 50 -16.98 1.35 -6.83
CA PHE A 50 -15.75 1.01 -7.55
C PHE A 50 -15.97 0.85 -9.06
N GLY A 51 -17.15 1.20 -9.59
CA GLY A 51 -17.47 1.01 -11.01
C GLY A 51 -17.44 -0.45 -11.46
N LEU A 52 -17.63 -1.38 -10.53
CA LEU A 52 -17.75 -2.81 -10.81
C LEU A 52 -19.22 -3.10 -11.12
N GLU A 53 -19.54 -3.23 -12.41
CA GLU A 53 -20.85 -3.69 -12.90
C GLU A 53 -21.02 -5.20 -12.76
#